data_AF-A0A183ALL7-F1
#
_entry.id   AF-A0A183ALL7-F1
#
_cell.length_a   1.000
_cell.length_b   1.000
_cell.length_c   1.000
_cell.angle_alpha   90.00
_cell.angle_beta   90.00
_cell.angle_gamma   90.00
#
_symmetry.space_group_name_H-M   'P 1'
#
loop_
_entity.id
_entity.type
_entity.pdbx_description
1 polymer ?
#
loop_
_entity_poly.entity_id
_entity_poly.type
_entity_poly.pdbx_seq_one_letter_code
_entity_poly.pdbx_strand_id
1 'polypeptide(L)'
;MVRRLCSPHVPLDELDRLTHAVLDNGYPIAFIRKYSKAINAKPNSLSAKKKDVEDMELPFKGDDVPTKISRRLTHAVERTYNTARLMIAYWTFHCLTRTNLDRKDVSVTSNCICSF
;
A
#
# COMPACT_ATOMS: atom_id res chain seq x y z
N MET A 1 11.18 -10.87 6.88
CA MET A 1 11.93 -11.47 5.75
C MET A 1 12.10 -12.95 6.05
N VAL A 2 11.23 -13.81 5.52
CA VAL A 2 11.29 -15.26 5.80
C VAL A 2 12.28 -15.88 4.81
N ARG A 3 13.47 -16.24 5.28
CA ARG A 3 14.46 -16.98 4.48
C ARG A 3 13.86 -18.36 4.17
N ARG A 4 13.54 -18.60 2.90
CA ARG A 4 13.18 -19.94 2.40
C ARG A 4 14.48 -20.73 2.28
N LEU A 5 14.64 -21.76 3.11
CA LEU A 5 15.87 -22.54 3.21
C LEU A 5 16.08 -23.55 2.07
N CYS A 6 15.12 -23.71 1.15
CA CYS A 6 15.26 -24.68 0.07
C CYS A 6 14.86 -24.06 -1.28
N SER A 7 15.83 -23.98 -2.20
CA SER A 7 15.67 -23.71 -3.63
C SER A 7 14.85 -24.84 -4.29
N PRO A 8 14.04 -24.60 -5.34
CA PRO A 8 13.17 -25.62 -5.94
C PRO A 8 13.89 -26.80 -6.62
N HIS A 9 15.23 -26.80 -6.66
CA HIS A 9 16.06 -27.91 -7.12
C HIS A 9 16.97 -28.37 -6.00
N VAL A 10 16.42 -29.07 -5.01
CA VAL A 10 17.22 -29.81 -4.02
C VAL A 10 17.54 -31.16 -4.66
N PRO A 11 18.81 -31.48 -4.98
CA PRO A 11 19.19 -32.85 -5.34
C PRO A 11 18.83 -33.78 -4.18
N LEU A 12 18.29 -34.97 -4.46
CA LEU A 12 17.83 -35.94 -3.44
C LEU A 12 18.84 -36.11 -2.28
N ASP A 13 20.13 -36.09 -2.61
CA ASP A 13 21.27 -36.17 -1.69
C ASP A 13 21.30 -35.08 -0.60
N GLU A 14 20.79 -33.87 -0.87
CA GLU A 14 20.79 -32.77 0.10
C GLU A 14 19.62 -32.90 1.09
N LEU A 15 18.48 -33.44 0.66
CA LEU A 15 17.34 -33.71 1.53
C LEU A 15 17.65 -34.81 2.56
N ASP A 16 18.41 -35.83 2.13
CA ASP A 16 18.87 -36.89 3.01
C ASP A 16 19.83 -36.35 4.07
N ARG A 17 20.77 -35.48 3.69
CA ARG A 17 21.69 -34.81 4.64
C ARG A 17 20.95 -33.96 5.67
N LEU A 18 19.94 -33.20 5.25
CA LEU A 18 19.12 -32.41 6.18
C LEU A 18 18.30 -33.30 7.11
N THR A 19 17.79 -34.42 6.60
CA THR A 19 17.05 -35.40 7.40
C THR A 19 17.94 -36.01 8.48
N HIS A 20 19.16 -36.40 8.13
CA HIS A 20 20.15 -36.90 9.08
C HIS A 20 20.52 -35.84 10.13
N ALA A 21 20.80 -34.60 9.72
CA ALA A 21 21.12 -33.53 10.66
C ALA A 21 19.97 -33.25 11.66
N VAL A 22 18.71 -33.36 11.24
CA VAL A 22 17.55 -33.17 12.13
C VAL A 22 17.36 -34.37 13.06
N LEU A 23 17.63 -35.59 12.60
CA LEU A 23 17.65 -36.78 13.46
C LEU A 23 18.75 -36.70 14.53
N ASP A 24 19.95 -36.28 14.15
CA ASP A 24 21.10 -36.14 15.06
C ASP A 24 20.83 -35.09 16.16
N ASN A 25 20.00 -34.09 15.85
CA ASN A 25 19.50 -33.11 16.82
C ASN A 25 18.38 -33.65 17.73
N GLY A 26 18.07 -34.95 17.67
CA GLY A 26 17.12 -35.62 18.56
C GLY A 26 15.65 -35.45 18.18
N TYR A 27 15.34 -34.95 16.98
CA TYR A 27 13.95 -34.81 16.54
C TYR A 27 13.34 -36.16 16.16
N PRO A 28 12.10 -36.47 16.58
CA PRO A 28 11.44 -37.73 16.22
C PRO A 28 11.20 -37.87 14.71
N ILE A 29 11.32 -39.09 14.18
CA ILE A 29 11.05 -39.40 12.76
C ILE A 29 9.63 -38.95 12.33
N ALA A 30 8.65 -39.07 13.25
CA ALA A 30 7.28 -38.64 13.01
C ALA A 30 7.16 -37.12 12.75
N PHE A 31 8.01 -36.32 13.40
CA PHE A 31 8.10 -34.87 13.17
C PHE A 31 8.64 -34.59 11.77
N ILE A 32 9.76 -35.21 11.41
CA ILE A 32 10.40 -35.02 10.11
C ILE A 32 9.43 -35.38 8.98
N ARG A 33 8.78 -36.55 9.06
CA ARG A 33 7.80 -37.01 8.04
C ARG A 33 6.58 -36.09 7.90
N LYS A 34 6.19 -35.40 8.97
CA LYS A 34 5.07 -34.46 8.95
C LYS A 34 5.43 -33.17 8.22
N TYR A 35 6.66 -32.67 8.41
CA TYR A 35 7.09 -31.37 7.91
C TYR A 35 7.95 -31.44 6.63
N SER A 36 8.40 -32.63 6.22
CA SER A 36 9.09 -32.85 4.92
C SER A 36 8.13 -32.83 3.73
N LYS A 37 6.82 -32.94 3.97
CA LYS A 37 5.81 -32.85 2.92
C LYS A 37 5.76 -31.42 2.38
N ALA A 38 5.88 -31.28 1.06
CA ALA A 38 5.66 -30.01 0.39
C ALA A 38 4.29 -29.45 0.79
N ILE A 39 4.29 -28.28 1.41
CA ILE A 39 3.05 -27.52 1.63
C ILE A 39 2.61 -27.06 0.25
N ASN A 40 1.61 -27.74 -0.31
CA ASN A 40 0.94 -27.23 -1.52
C ASN A 40 0.53 -25.79 -1.22
N ALA A 41 1.05 -24.85 -2.01
CA ALA A 41 0.69 -23.46 -1.89
C ALA A 41 -0.84 -23.38 -1.85
N LYS A 42 -1.40 -22.71 -0.83
CA LYS A 42 -2.84 -22.47 -0.76
C LYS A 42 -3.27 -21.97 -2.14
N PRO A 43 -4.39 -22.46 -2.70
CA PRO A 43 -4.86 -21.93 -3.96
C PRO A 43 -4.96 -20.42 -3.80
N ASN A 44 -4.23 -19.68 -4.64
CA ASN A 44 -4.37 -18.24 -4.72
C ASN A 44 -5.85 -18.00 -4.94
N SER A 45 -6.55 -17.53 -3.91
CA SER A 45 -7.95 -17.13 -4.05
C SER A 45 -7.96 -16.16 -5.22
N LEU A 46 -8.71 -16.49 -6.27
CA LEU A 46 -8.95 -15.63 -7.42
C LEU A 46 -9.61 -14.36 -6.89
N SER A 47 -8.81 -13.42 -6.42
CA SER A 47 -9.30 -12.12 -5.99
C SER A 47 -9.76 -11.44 -7.27
N ALA A 48 -11.08 -11.25 -7.39
CA ALA A 48 -11.65 -10.48 -8.48
C ALA A 48 -10.90 -9.14 -8.60
N LYS A 49 -10.64 -8.71 -9.84
CA LYS A 49 -10.00 -7.42 -10.10
C LYS A 49 -10.85 -6.33 -9.41
N LYS A 50 -10.23 -5.52 -8.55
CA LYS A 50 -10.93 -4.43 -7.87
C LYS A 50 -11.43 -3.43 -8.91
N LYS A 51 -12.69 -3.00 -8.78
CA LYS A 51 -13.30 -1.92 -9.54
C LYS A 51 -12.96 -0.60 -8.85
N ASP A 52 -12.51 0.36 -9.64
CA ASP A 52 -12.29 1.71 -9.15
C ASP A 52 -13.66 2.36 -8.92
N VAL A 53 -13.87 2.85 -7.69
CA VAL A 53 -15.03 3.67 -7.32
C VAL A 53 -14.63 5.12 -7.62
N GLU A 54 -15.50 5.82 -8.35
CA GLU A 54 -15.25 7.13 -8.98
C GLU A 54 -14.52 8.14 -8.07
N ASP A 55 -13.76 9.01 -8.73
CA ASP A 55 -12.81 9.95 -8.12
C ASP A 55 -13.50 10.92 -7.16
N MET A 56 -13.24 10.75 -5.87
CA MET A 56 -13.66 11.73 -4.85
C MET A 56 -12.66 12.88 -4.83
N GLU A 57 -13.13 14.11 -5.05
CA GLU A 57 -12.28 15.29 -5.00
C GLU A 57 -12.09 15.80 -3.57
N LEU A 58 -10.84 16.05 -3.18
CA LEU A 58 -10.48 16.55 -1.86
C LEU A 58 -9.61 17.82 -1.97
N PRO A 59 -9.99 18.92 -1.27
CA PRO A 59 -9.18 20.13 -1.31
C PRO A 59 -7.84 19.91 -0.59
N PHE A 60 -6.74 20.22 -1.27
CA PHE A 60 -5.39 20.14 -0.72
C PHE A 60 -4.84 21.56 -0.50
N LYS A 61 -4.40 21.89 0.72
CA LYS A 61 -3.81 23.19 1.05
C LYS A 61 -2.36 23.07 1.56
N GLY A 62 -1.66 22.00 1.18
CA GLY A 62 -0.31 21.72 1.68
C GLY A 62 -0.28 21.24 3.13
N ASP A 63 -1.43 20.78 3.64
CA ASP A 63 -1.65 20.33 5.00
C ASP A 63 -1.78 18.80 5.12
N ASP A 64 -1.50 18.25 6.30
CA ASP A 64 -1.62 16.82 6.58
C ASP A 64 -3.07 16.33 6.70
N VAL A 65 -4.02 17.26 6.84
CA VAL A 65 -5.46 16.98 7.02
C VAL A 65 -6.04 16.19 5.84
N PRO A 66 -5.89 16.63 4.57
CA PRO A 66 -6.36 15.86 3.42
C PRO A 66 -5.75 14.46 3.35
N THR A 67 -4.48 14.30 3.72
CA THR A 67 -3.82 12.98 3.78
C THR A 67 -4.38 12.08 4.88
N LYS A 68 -4.75 12.64 6.04
CA LYS A 68 -5.42 11.87 7.11
C LYS A 68 -6.83 11.45 6.71
N ILE A 69 -7.56 12.32 6.04
CA ILE A 69 -8.93 12.06 5.55
C ILE A 69 -8.88 10.98 4.48
N SER A 70 -8.01 11.10 3.48
CA SER A 70 -7.87 10.12 2.41
C SER A 70 -7.51 8.75 2.96
N ARG A 71 -6.53 8.67 3.88
CA ARG A 71 -6.16 7.40 4.53
C ARG A 71 -7.34 6.74 5.24
N ARG A 72 -8.14 7.51 5.98
CA ARG A 72 -9.32 6.98 6.70
C ARG A 72 -10.37 6.46 5.73
N LEU A 73 -10.65 7.20 4.66
CA LEU A 73 -11.62 6.82 3.63
C LEU A 73 -11.19 5.55 2.89
N THR A 74 -9.94 5.49 2.43
CA THR A 74 -9.40 4.29 1.78
C THR A 74 -9.51 3.07 2.70
N HIS A 75 -9.14 3.21 3.98
CA HIS A 75 -9.23 2.10 4.93
C HIS A 75 -10.67 1.64 5.18
N ALA A 76 -11.62 2.57 5.25
CA ALA A 76 -13.04 2.25 5.45
C ALA A 76 -13.61 1.50 4.23
N VAL A 77 -13.27 1.94 3.01
CA VAL A 77 -13.71 1.29 1.77
C VAL A 77 -13.09 -0.09 1.62
N GLU A 78 -11.78 -0.24 1.84
CA GLU A 78 -11.09 -1.53 1.76
C GLU A 78 -11.64 -2.56 2.76
N ARG A 79 -12.03 -2.10 3.95
CA ARG A 79 -12.63 -2.97 4.98
C ARG A 79 -14.05 -3.42 4.62
N THR A 80 -14.82 -2.55 3.97
CA THR A 80 -16.25 -2.79 3.69
C THR A 80 -16.44 -3.54 2.36
N TYR A 81 -15.62 -3.22 1.36
CA TYR A 81 -15.77 -3.68 0.00
C TYR A 81 -14.48 -4.33 -0.50
N ASN A 82 -14.48 -5.67 -0.57
CA ASN A 82 -13.31 -6.44 -0.98
C ASN A 82 -12.92 -6.21 -2.46
N THR A 83 -13.89 -5.82 -3.29
CA THR A 83 -13.74 -5.61 -4.73
C THR A 83 -13.69 -4.14 -5.14
N ALA A 84 -13.68 -3.20 -4.20
CA ALA A 84 -13.63 -1.78 -4.52
C ALA A 84 -12.26 -1.17 -4.21
N ARG A 85 -11.84 -0.21 -5.03
CA ARG A 85 -10.71 0.67 -4.76
C ARG A 85 -11.18 2.11 -4.86
N LEU A 86 -11.01 2.88 -3.78
CA LEU A 86 -11.34 4.30 -3.78
C LEU A 86 -10.23 5.09 -4.47
N MET A 87 -10.59 5.92 -5.43
CA MET A 87 -9.70 6.90 -6.04
C MET A 87 -10.00 8.28 -5.47
N ILE A 88 -8.96 9.03 -5.08
CA ILE A 88 -9.09 10.36 -4.49
C ILE A 88 -8.23 11.31 -5.32
N ALA A 89 -8.87 12.32 -5.90
CA ALA A 89 -8.21 13.39 -6.62
C ALA A 89 -8.01 14.58 -5.69
N TYR A 90 -6.77 15.05 -5.58
CA TYR A 90 -6.50 16.27 -4.83
C TYR A 90 -6.63 17.47 -5.75
N TRP A 91 -7.41 18.46 -5.35
CA TRP A 91 -7.48 19.74 -6.03
C TRP A 91 -6.93 20.84 -5.14
N THR A 92 -6.01 21.63 -5.67
CA THR A 92 -5.45 22.80 -4.99
C THR A 92 -6.09 24.05 -5.57
N PHE A 93 -6.81 24.80 -4.74
CA PHE A 93 -7.19 26.15 -5.13
C PHE A 93 -6.09 27.10 -4.69
N HIS A 94 -5.45 27.77 -5.64
CA HIS A 94 -4.64 28.96 -5.36
C HIS A 94 -5.58 30.12 -5.07
N CYS A 95 -6.28 30.08 -3.94
CA CYS A 95 -6.84 31.30 -3.39
C CYS A 95 -5.63 32.17 -3.02
N LEU A 96 -5.38 33.23 -3.80
CA LEU A 96 -4.60 34.37 -3.34
C LEU A 96 -5.28 34.84 -2.05
N THR A 97 -4.78 34.37 -0.91
CA THR A 97 -5.18 34.87 0.38
C THR A 97 -4.67 36.30 0.39
N ARG A 98 -5.58 37.28 0.31
CA ARG A 98 -5.28 38.69 0.58
C ARG A 98 -4.77 38.75 2.02
N THR A 99 -3.49 38.52 2.20
CA THR A 99 -2.82 38.69 3.48
C THR A 99 -2.72 40.20 3.69
N ASN A 100 -3.57 40.69 4.58
CA ASN A 100 -3.55 42.00 5.25
C ASN A 100 -3.25 43.23 4.38
N LEU A 101 -4.32 43.98 4.09
CA LEU A 101 -4.32 45.41 3.76
C LEU A 101 -3.12 45.91 2.93
N ASP A 102 -3.22 45.79 1.61
CA ASP A 102 -2.67 46.86 0.78
C ASP A 102 -3.63 48.05 0.90
N ARG A 103 -3.48 48.82 1.99
CA ARG A 103 -4.18 50.09 2.22
C ARG A 103 -3.52 51.14 1.32
N LYS A 104 -3.50 50.89 0.01
CA LYS A 104 -3.04 51.88 -0.96
C LYS A 104 -4.17 52.86 -1.19
N ASP A 105 -3.82 54.14 -1.11
CA ASP A 105 -4.69 55.22 -1.52
C ASP A 105 -5.19 54.97 -2.95
N VAL A 106 -6.41 55.43 -3.22
CA VAL A 106 -7.20 55.23 -4.45
C VAL A 106 -6.46 55.74 -5.72
N SER A 107 -5.27 56.33 -5.58
CA SER A 107 -4.45 56.88 -6.66
C SER A 107 -3.43 55.91 -7.27
N VAL A 108 -3.21 54.70 -6.73
CA VAL A 108 -2.21 53.77 -7.29
C VAL A 108 -2.87 52.63 -8.07
N THR A 109 -3.24 52.91 -9.32
CA THR A 109 -3.54 51.88 -10.31
C THR A 109 -2.24 51.39 -10.97
N SER A 110 -1.64 50.29 -10.48
CA SER A 110 -0.64 49.57 -11.25
C SER A 110 -1.32 48.45 -12.03
N ASN A 111 -1.56 48.67 -13.33
CA ASN A 111 -2.05 47.66 -14.25
C ASN A 111 -0.97 46.61 -14.49
N CYS A 112 -1.10 45.44 -13.86
CA CYS A 112 -0.37 44.26 -14.26
C CYS A 112 -1.38 43.23 -14.78
N ILE A 113 -1.53 43.19 -16.10
CA ILE A 113 -2.21 42.10 -16.78
C ILE A 113 -1.21 40.93 -16.82
N CYS A 114 -1.44 39.90 -16.01
CA CYS A 114 -0.78 38.62 -16.22
C CYS A 114 -1.65 37.79 -17.16
N SER A 115 -1.25 37.73 -18.43
CA SER A 115 -1.74 36.74 -19.38
C SER A 115 -1.12 35.36 -19.09
N PHE A 116 -1.95 34.31 -19.16
CA PHE A 116 -1.58 32.89 -18.99
C PHE A 116 -0.73 32.36 -20.15
#